data_AF-A0A7K4DN32-F1
#
_entry.id   AF-A0A7K4DN32-F1
#
_cell.length_a   1.000
_cell.length_b   1.000
_cell.length_c   1.000
_cell.angle_alpha   90.00
_cell.angle_beta   90.00
_cell.angle_gamma   90.00
#
_symmetry.space_group_name_H-M   'P 1'
#
loop_
_entity.id
_entity.type
_entity.pdbx_description
1 polymer ?
#
loop_
_entity_poly.entity_id
_entity_poly.type
_entity_poly.pdbx_seq_one_letter_code
_entity_poly.pdbx_strand_id
1 'polypeptide(L)'
;MKIYTTPMCQEVVRLAGVSKYTVKQDHDFTGADLAIVLSETETNYPNIKIKLNTFKQIYESIDLISNTLKTEKLDMGEWGDDHVSRERVVMDERKKIKVKVYSNFIREIVDDMGFSVVKEKPDFIVFPDYMKDGQNDDLMDEIKFMGSRVVEIPSHKKAPLNPLERAQMRYKILESELCTKP
;
A
#
# COMPACT_ATOMS: atom_id res chain seq x y z
N MET A 1 -21.37 18.12 -8.83
CA MET A 1 -19.98 18.09 -8.35
C MET A 1 -19.15 17.27 -9.32
N LYS A 2 -18.08 17.84 -9.87
CA LYS A 2 -17.08 17.20 -10.72
C LYS A 2 -16.00 16.59 -9.83
N ILE A 3 -16.11 15.29 -9.58
CA ILE A 3 -15.11 14.53 -8.81
C ILE A 3 -14.12 13.91 -9.77
N TYR A 4 -12.84 14.23 -9.61
CA TYR A 4 -11.77 13.59 -10.37
C TYR A 4 -10.93 12.69 -9.47
N THR A 5 -10.37 11.63 -10.03
CA THR A 5 -9.51 10.68 -9.30
C THR A 5 -8.43 10.10 -10.21
N THR A 6 -7.47 9.39 -9.65
CA THR A 6 -6.42 8.70 -10.42
C THR A 6 -6.77 7.23 -10.64
N PRO A 7 -6.18 6.55 -11.63
CA PRO A 7 -6.38 5.11 -11.85
C PRO A 7 -6.17 4.26 -10.59
N MET A 8 -5.21 4.63 -9.75
CA MET A 8 -4.90 3.91 -8.51
C MET A 8 -5.95 4.09 -7.40
N CYS A 9 -6.72 5.18 -7.43
CA CYS A 9 -7.74 5.49 -6.42
C CYS A 9 -9.14 5.07 -6.86
N GLN A 10 -9.32 4.77 -8.15
CA GLN A 10 -10.61 4.47 -8.79
C GLN A 10 -11.43 3.46 -7.99
N GLU A 11 -10.82 2.36 -7.56
CA GLU A 11 -11.56 1.29 -6.92
C GLU A 11 -12.06 1.68 -5.53
N VAL A 12 -11.24 2.39 -4.74
CA VAL A 12 -11.67 2.91 -3.43
C VAL A 12 -12.80 3.93 -3.58
N VAL A 13 -12.72 4.79 -4.60
CA VAL A 13 -13.80 5.75 -4.91
C VAL A 13 -15.10 5.02 -5.27
N ARG A 14 -15.01 3.96 -6.08
CA ARG A 14 -16.15 3.10 -6.43
C ARG A 14 -16.74 2.44 -5.19
N LEU A 15 -15.90 1.79 -4.37
CA LEU A 15 -16.30 1.09 -3.14
C LEU A 15 -16.90 2.04 -2.09
N ALA A 16 -16.47 3.30 -2.06
CA ALA A 16 -17.08 4.32 -1.22
C ALA A 16 -18.49 4.75 -1.68
N GLY A 17 -19.03 4.18 -2.76
CA GLY A 17 -20.38 4.48 -3.25
C GLY A 17 -20.47 5.67 -4.19
N VAL A 18 -19.33 6.19 -4.67
CA VAL A 18 -19.31 7.34 -5.58
C VAL A 18 -19.61 6.87 -7.00
N SER A 19 -20.81 7.15 -7.51
CA SER A 19 -21.26 6.68 -8.82
C SER A 19 -20.86 7.57 -10.01
N LYS A 20 -20.47 8.83 -9.76
CA LYS A 20 -20.12 9.81 -10.80
C LYS A 20 -18.77 10.46 -10.51
N TYR A 21 -17.74 10.02 -11.21
CA TYR A 21 -16.40 10.57 -11.15
C TYR A 21 -15.65 10.36 -12.48
N THR A 22 -14.58 11.10 -12.70
CA THR A 22 -13.71 10.96 -13.88
C THR A 22 -12.32 10.50 -13.46
N VAL A 23 -11.80 9.48 -14.12
CA VAL A 23 -10.43 9.01 -13.92
C VAL A 23 -9.47 9.81 -14.80
N LYS A 24 -8.50 10.47 -14.18
CA LYS A 24 -7.48 11.31 -14.82
C LYS A 24 -6.14 10.58 -14.83
N GLN A 25 -5.72 10.10 -16.01
CA GLN A 25 -4.45 9.38 -16.18
C GLN A 25 -3.23 10.31 -16.19
N ASP A 26 -3.42 11.54 -16.67
CA ASP A 26 -2.43 12.60 -16.79
C ASP A 26 -2.20 13.38 -15.48
N HIS A 27 -2.95 13.03 -14.43
CA HIS A 27 -2.98 13.77 -13.17
C HIS A 27 -3.39 15.25 -13.32
N ASP A 28 -4.09 15.61 -14.41
CA ASP A 28 -4.64 16.95 -14.59
C ASP A 28 -6.02 17.05 -13.93
N PHE A 29 -6.04 17.74 -12.79
CA PHE A 29 -7.26 17.98 -12.01
C PHE A 29 -7.98 19.29 -12.35
N THR A 30 -7.64 19.93 -13.48
CA THR A 30 -8.21 21.21 -13.86
C THR A 30 -9.73 21.17 -14.00
N GLY A 31 -10.40 22.04 -13.24
CA GLY A 31 -11.86 22.12 -13.20
C GLY A 31 -12.54 21.06 -12.34
N ALA A 32 -11.80 20.34 -11.49
CA ALA A 32 -12.38 19.50 -10.44
C ALA A 32 -13.01 20.38 -9.34
N ASP A 33 -14.22 20.02 -8.93
CA ASP A 33 -14.79 20.53 -7.67
C ASP A 33 -14.15 19.80 -6.47
N LEU A 34 -13.72 18.55 -6.69
CA LEU A 34 -13.03 17.71 -5.71
C LEU A 34 -12.11 16.71 -6.41
N ALA A 35 -10.88 16.58 -5.95
CA ALA A 35 -9.94 15.54 -6.38
C ALA A 35 -9.74 14.49 -5.28
N ILE A 36 -9.96 13.20 -5.57
CA ILE A 36 -9.64 12.09 -4.65
C ILE A 36 -8.36 11.44 -5.15
N VAL A 37 -7.27 11.61 -4.40
CA VAL A 37 -5.91 11.29 -4.86
C VAL A 37 -5.08 10.67 -3.75
N LEU A 38 -3.98 10.00 -4.13
CA LEU A 38 -3.02 9.48 -3.17
C LEU A 38 -2.43 10.61 -2.32
N SER A 39 -2.08 10.30 -1.08
CA SER A 39 -1.53 11.25 -0.11
C SER A 39 -0.30 12.00 -0.61
N GLU A 40 0.48 11.37 -1.49
CA GLU A 40 1.70 11.86 -2.10
C GLU A 40 1.46 12.73 -3.34
N THR A 41 0.25 12.75 -3.88
CA THR A 41 -0.07 13.54 -5.09
C THR A 41 -0.17 15.02 -4.73
N GLU A 42 0.57 15.91 -5.38
CA GLU A 42 0.40 17.35 -5.20
C GLU A 42 -0.78 17.88 -6.02
N THR A 43 -1.61 18.76 -5.43
CA THR A 43 -2.73 19.41 -6.14
C THR A 43 -3.21 20.64 -5.38
N ASN A 44 -3.56 21.70 -6.11
CA ASN A 44 -4.10 22.95 -5.56
C ASN A 44 -5.63 22.97 -5.52
N TYR A 45 -6.29 21.93 -6.03
CA TYR A 45 -7.74 21.80 -6.01
C TYR A 45 -8.22 21.22 -4.66
N PRO A 46 -9.46 21.50 -4.22
CA PRO A 46 -10.06 20.82 -3.07
C PRO A 46 -9.90 19.31 -3.24
N ASN A 47 -9.44 18.63 -2.19
CA ASN A 47 -9.06 17.23 -2.32
C ASN A 47 -9.30 16.38 -1.07
N ILE A 48 -9.45 15.08 -1.30
CA ILE A 48 -9.36 14.04 -0.27
C ILE A 48 -8.08 13.26 -0.55
N LYS A 49 -7.15 13.28 0.41
CA LYS A 49 -5.93 12.48 0.40
C LYS A 49 -6.19 11.11 1.00
N ILE A 50 -5.80 10.06 0.30
CA ILE A 50 -5.96 8.68 0.76
C ILE A 50 -4.66 7.89 0.69
N LYS A 51 -4.55 6.84 1.51
CA LYS A 51 -3.44 5.88 1.51
C LYS A 51 -3.96 4.49 1.20
N LEU A 52 -3.20 3.72 0.43
CA LEU A 52 -3.66 2.45 -0.16
C LEU A 52 -2.58 1.35 -0.07
N ASN A 53 -1.73 1.38 0.96
CA ASN A 53 -0.62 0.44 1.10
C ASN A 53 -1.02 -0.80 1.90
N THR A 54 -1.82 -0.62 2.96
CA THR A 54 -2.31 -1.69 3.84
C THR A 54 -3.81 -1.89 3.69
N PHE A 55 -4.33 -3.07 4.07
CA PHE A 55 -5.78 -3.29 4.10
C PHE A 55 -6.49 -2.28 5.00
N LYS A 56 -5.93 -2.02 6.18
CA LYS A 56 -6.43 -1.00 7.12
C LYS A 56 -6.56 0.37 6.44
N GLN A 57 -5.51 0.84 5.76
CA GLN A 57 -5.53 2.12 5.07
C GLN A 57 -6.57 2.17 3.93
N ILE A 58 -6.77 1.05 3.22
CA ILE A 58 -7.78 0.96 2.17
C ILE A 58 -9.18 1.13 2.77
N TYR A 59 -9.52 0.41 3.85
CA TYR A 59 -10.81 0.53 4.52
C TYR A 59 -11.03 1.93 5.10
N GLU A 60 -10.03 2.48 5.78
CA GLU A 60 -10.07 3.85 6.32
C GLU A 60 -10.28 4.88 5.20
N SER A 61 -9.70 4.65 4.02
CA SER A 61 -9.87 5.53 2.85
C SER A 61 -11.28 5.45 2.27
N ILE A 62 -11.86 4.25 2.19
CA ILE A 62 -13.27 4.05 1.77
C ILE A 62 -14.20 4.79 2.74
N ASP A 63 -13.99 4.61 4.04
CA ASP A 63 -14.78 5.27 5.09
C ASP A 63 -14.63 6.78 5.03
N LEU A 64 -13.41 7.29 4.86
CA LEU A 64 -13.15 8.73 4.73
C LEU A 64 -13.93 9.32 3.55
N ILE A 65 -13.89 8.69 2.38
CA ILE A 65 -14.59 9.18 1.19
C ILE A 65 -16.10 9.11 1.40
N SER A 66 -16.61 7.97 1.86
CA SER A 66 -18.05 7.74 2.08
C SER A 66 -18.64 8.72 3.09
N ASN A 67 -17.96 8.93 4.22
CA ASN A 67 -18.40 9.87 5.26
C ASN A 67 -18.35 11.32 4.76
N THR A 68 -17.30 11.69 4.01
CA THR A 68 -17.14 13.04 3.47
C THR A 68 -18.21 13.36 2.43
N LEU A 69 -18.54 12.40 1.56
CA LEU A 69 -19.48 12.56 0.45
C LEU A 69 -20.91 12.14 0.79
N LYS A 70 -21.12 11.58 2.00
CA LYS A 70 -22.39 11.05 2.49
C LYS A 70 -22.99 10.01 1.54
N THR A 71 -22.14 9.11 1.05
CA THR A 71 -22.52 8.01 0.15
C THR A 71 -22.60 6.69 0.90
N GLU A 72 -23.43 5.78 0.41
CA GLU A 72 -23.52 4.42 0.95
C GLU A 72 -22.40 3.55 0.34
N LYS A 73 -21.60 2.91 1.20
CA LYS A 73 -20.50 2.03 0.77
C LYS A 73 -21.06 0.82 0.02
N LEU A 74 -20.34 0.39 -1.01
CA LEU A 74 -20.65 -0.87 -1.69
C LEU A 74 -20.16 -2.05 -0.84
N ASP A 75 -20.85 -3.18 -1.01
CA ASP A 75 -20.39 -4.45 -0.46
C ASP A 75 -19.02 -4.84 -1.04
N MET A 76 -18.08 -5.16 -0.15
CA MET A 76 -16.72 -5.55 -0.49
C MET A 76 -16.58 -7.08 -0.63
N GLY A 77 -17.65 -7.84 -0.42
CA GLY A 77 -17.69 -9.28 -0.62
C GLY A 77 -16.64 -10.00 0.25
N GLU A 78 -15.82 -10.85 -0.38
CA GLU A 78 -14.77 -11.64 0.28
C GLU A 78 -13.67 -10.80 0.95
N TRP A 79 -13.60 -9.50 0.66
CA TRP A 79 -12.69 -8.59 1.33
C TRP A 79 -13.28 -8.03 2.64
N GLY A 80 -14.60 -8.12 2.84
CA GLY A 80 -15.29 -7.61 4.03
C GLY A 80 -14.91 -8.38 5.31
N ASP A 81 -14.52 -7.62 6.34
CA ASP A 81 -14.36 -7.99 7.75
C ASP A 81 -13.31 -9.03 8.20
N ASP A 82 -12.79 -9.93 7.35
CA ASP A 82 -11.95 -11.04 7.86
C ASP A 82 -10.42 -10.81 7.84
N HIS A 83 -9.95 -9.67 7.31
CA HIS A 83 -8.50 -9.39 7.25
C HIS A 83 -7.90 -8.87 8.56
N VAL A 84 -8.70 -8.30 9.46
CA VAL A 84 -8.21 -7.64 10.70
C VAL A 84 -8.15 -8.61 11.91
N SER A 85 -8.87 -9.73 11.85
CA SER A 85 -9.13 -10.59 13.01
C SER A 85 -8.15 -11.76 13.18
N ARG A 86 -7.45 -12.20 12.12
CA ARG A 86 -6.55 -13.37 12.16
C ARG A 86 -5.15 -13.11 12.70
N GLU A 87 -4.76 -11.86 12.96
CA GLU A 87 -3.34 -11.50 13.13
C GLU A 87 -2.83 -11.45 14.57
N ARG A 88 -3.68 -11.26 15.60
CA ARG A 88 -3.20 -10.95 16.97
C ARG A 88 -2.34 -12.05 17.60
N VAL A 89 -2.53 -13.33 17.25
CA VAL A 89 -1.73 -14.44 17.78
C VAL A 89 -0.38 -14.57 17.05
N VAL A 90 -0.30 -14.14 15.79
CA VAL A 90 0.90 -14.25 14.95
C VAL A 90 1.83 -13.03 15.12
N MET A 91 1.30 -11.91 15.59
CA MET A 91 2.06 -10.65 15.77
C MET A 91 3.25 -10.78 16.73
N ASP A 92 3.15 -11.55 17.81
CA ASP A 92 4.25 -11.64 18.78
C ASP A 92 5.45 -12.45 18.27
N GLU A 93 5.23 -13.43 17.38
CA GLU A 93 6.31 -14.12 16.69
C GLU A 93 6.93 -13.23 15.61
N ARG A 94 6.11 -12.53 14.81
CA ARG A 94 6.60 -11.63 13.75
C ARG A 94 7.44 -10.47 14.30
N LYS A 95 7.14 -9.96 15.50
CA LYS A 95 7.95 -8.93 16.17
C LYS A 95 9.40 -9.35 16.41
N LYS A 96 9.70 -10.64 16.49
CA LYS A 96 11.08 -11.13 16.69
C LYS A 96 11.93 -10.98 15.43
N ILE A 97 11.30 -10.90 14.26
CA ILE A 97 11.95 -10.79 12.96
C ILE A 97 12.27 -9.32 12.66
N LYS A 98 13.55 -9.01 12.46
CA LYS A 98 14.07 -7.68 12.19
C LYS A 98 14.20 -7.42 10.70
N VAL A 99 13.52 -6.40 10.22
CA VAL A 99 13.44 -6.08 8.79
C VAL A 99 14.00 -4.68 8.54
N LYS A 100 14.95 -4.55 7.61
CA LYS A 100 15.37 -3.25 7.08
C LYS A 100 14.60 -2.98 5.80
N VAL A 101 13.90 -1.85 5.75
CA VAL A 101 12.98 -1.50 4.66
C VAL A 101 13.48 -0.29 3.87
N TYR A 102 13.40 -0.37 2.54
CA TYR A 102 13.81 0.68 1.60
C TYR A 102 12.64 1.32 0.86
N SER A 103 11.58 1.72 1.57
CA SER A 103 10.54 2.63 1.08
C SER A 103 9.54 2.91 2.20
N ASN A 104 8.89 4.07 2.20
CA ASN A 104 7.83 4.38 3.16
C ASN A 104 6.60 3.49 2.97
N PHE A 105 6.19 3.19 1.73
CA PHE A 105 5.02 2.33 1.52
C PHE A 105 5.27 0.89 2.00
N ILE A 106 6.52 0.39 1.86
CA ILE A 106 6.91 -0.94 2.34
C ILE A 106 6.94 -0.93 3.88
N ARG A 107 7.52 0.11 4.48
CA ARG A 107 7.53 0.28 5.94
C ARG A 107 6.13 0.14 6.51
N GLU A 108 5.16 0.84 5.94
CA GLU A 108 3.76 0.78 6.40
C GLU A 108 3.18 -0.64 6.35
N ILE A 109 3.49 -1.41 5.30
CA ILE A 109 3.03 -2.81 5.18
C ILE A 109 3.72 -3.72 6.21
N VAL A 110 5.04 -3.57 6.36
CA VAL A 110 5.85 -4.39 7.28
C VAL A 110 5.45 -4.12 8.73
N ASP A 111 5.19 -2.86 9.08
CA ASP A 111 4.68 -2.45 10.40
C ASP A 111 3.26 -3.02 10.64
N ASP A 112 2.37 -2.95 9.64
CA ASP A 112 1.00 -3.48 9.72
C ASP A 112 0.98 -4.99 9.94
N MET A 113 1.88 -5.73 9.28
CA MET A 113 2.04 -7.18 9.46
C MET A 113 2.67 -7.56 10.81
N GLY A 114 3.21 -6.60 11.57
CA GLY A 114 3.75 -6.79 12.92
C GLY A 114 5.24 -7.13 13.01
N PHE A 115 6.02 -6.91 11.97
CA PHE A 115 7.48 -7.11 12.00
C PHE A 115 8.22 -5.96 12.69
N SER A 116 9.45 -6.20 13.16
CA SER A 116 10.29 -5.15 13.75
C SER A 116 11.12 -4.43 12.69
N VAL A 117 10.80 -3.17 12.38
CA VAL A 117 11.61 -2.39 11.42
C VAL A 117 12.88 -1.83 12.08
N VAL A 118 14.05 -2.19 11.56
CA VAL A 118 15.37 -1.77 12.08
C VAL A 118 16.25 -1.11 11.01
N LYS A 119 17.27 -0.37 11.45
CA LYS A 119 18.31 0.20 10.57
C LYS A 119 19.56 -0.67 10.48
N GLU A 120 19.92 -1.32 11.59
CA GLU A 120 21.16 -2.09 11.74
C GLU A 120 20.86 -3.52 12.14
N LYS A 121 21.74 -4.44 11.73
CA LYS A 121 21.66 -5.89 11.99
C LYS A 121 20.27 -6.48 11.70
N PRO A 122 19.72 -6.28 10.47
CA PRO A 122 18.46 -6.88 10.09
C PRO A 122 18.64 -8.39 9.82
N ASP A 123 17.57 -9.14 10.06
CA ASP A 123 17.44 -10.52 9.59
C ASP A 123 17.16 -10.51 8.08
N PHE A 124 16.35 -9.55 7.60
CA PHE A 124 15.95 -9.41 6.20
C PHE A 124 16.03 -7.98 5.68
N ILE A 125 16.31 -7.83 4.38
CA ILE A 125 16.15 -6.57 3.65
C ILE A 125 14.92 -6.66 2.74
N VAL A 126 14.04 -5.65 2.80
CA VAL A 126 12.89 -5.53 1.92
C VAL A 126 12.97 -4.22 1.15
N PHE A 127 12.86 -4.28 -0.17
CA PHE A 127 13.05 -3.11 -1.03
C PHE A 127 12.14 -3.17 -2.26
N PRO A 128 11.83 -2.03 -2.91
CA PRO A 128 10.95 -1.99 -4.06
C PRO A 128 11.71 -2.34 -5.35
N ASP A 129 11.01 -2.95 -6.30
CA ASP A 129 11.56 -3.37 -7.60
C ASP A 129 12.26 -2.25 -8.39
N TYR A 130 11.79 -1.01 -8.32
CA TYR A 130 12.39 0.13 -9.04
C TYR A 130 13.77 0.54 -8.51
N MET A 131 14.18 0.06 -7.32
CA MET A 131 15.50 0.37 -6.78
C MET A 131 16.60 -0.55 -7.35
N LYS A 132 16.27 -1.66 -8.03
CA LYS A 132 17.26 -2.48 -8.73
C LYS A 132 17.97 -1.73 -9.86
N ASP A 133 17.25 -0.82 -10.50
CA ASP A 133 17.72 -0.06 -11.65
C ASP A 133 18.41 1.26 -11.23
N GLY A 134 18.41 1.58 -9.93
CA GLY A 134 19.07 2.75 -9.38
C GLY A 134 20.54 2.47 -9.11
N GLN A 135 21.41 3.40 -9.49
CA GLN A 135 22.86 3.37 -9.18
C GLN A 135 23.12 3.68 -7.69
N ASN A 136 22.55 2.88 -6.79
CA ASN A 136 22.82 2.96 -5.36
C ASN A 136 23.75 1.81 -4.98
N ASP A 137 25.06 2.06 -5.11
CA ASP A 137 26.09 1.05 -4.89
C ASP A 137 26.03 0.45 -3.47
N ASP A 138 25.73 1.26 -2.46
CA ASP A 138 25.60 0.82 -1.06
C ASP A 138 24.44 -0.18 -0.89
N LEU A 139 23.27 0.09 -1.49
CA LEU A 139 22.14 -0.84 -1.44
C LEU A 139 22.46 -2.14 -2.19
N MET A 140 23.13 -2.06 -3.33
CA MET A 140 23.45 -3.23 -4.14
C MET A 140 24.47 -4.14 -3.43
N ASP A 141 25.42 -3.56 -2.71
CA ASP A 141 26.37 -4.33 -1.91
C ASP A 141 25.70 -4.97 -0.69
N GLU A 142 24.79 -4.26 -0.01
CA GLU A 142 23.96 -4.85 1.04
C GLU A 142 23.08 -6.01 0.52
N ILE A 143 22.45 -5.85 -0.65
CA ILE A 143 21.64 -6.89 -1.30
C ILE A 143 22.50 -8.13 -1.59
N LYS A 144 23.69 -7.95 -2.18
CA LYS A 144 24.62 -9.06 -2.46
C LYS A 144 25.05 -9.76 -1.17
N PHE A 145 25.37 -8.99 -0.13
CA PHE A 145 25.80 -9.53 1.16
C PHE A 145 24.69 -10.33 1.86
N MET A 146 23.44 -9.86 1.80
CA MET A 146 22.31 -10.51 2.46
C MET A 146 21.82 -11.76 1.70
N GLY A 147 22.06 -11.85 0.39
CA GLY A 147 21.78 -13.03 -0.42
C GLY A 147 20.30 -13.42 -0.40
N SER A 148 19.98 -14.62 0.07
CA SER A 148 18.61 -15.16 0.14
C SER A 148 17.69 -14.48 1.18
N ARG A 149 18.24 -13.56 1.97
CA ARG A 149 17.51 -12.78 3.00
C ARG A 149 17.03 -11.43 2.46
N VAL A 150 16.94 -11.30 1.15
CA VAL A 150 16.49 -10.10 0.47
C VAL A 150 15.16 -10.37 -0.20
N VAL A 151 14.19 -9.47 -0.01
CA VAL A 151 12.84 -9.55 -0.57
C VAL A 151 12.56 -8.32 -1.42
N GLU A 152 12.23 -8.55 -2.69
CA GLU A 152 11.79 -7.50 -3.60
C GLU A 152 10.26 -7.38 -3.56
N ILE A 153 9.76 -6.16 -3.48
CA ILE A 153 8.33 -5.86 -3.51
C ILE A 153 7.95 -5.11 -4.80
N PRO A 154 7.00 -5.63 -5.60
CA PRO A 154 6.51 -4.95 -6.79
C PRO A 154 5.92 -3.56 -6.49
N SER A 155 6.38 -2.56 -7.24
CA SER A 155 5.82 -1.20 -7.23
C SER A 155 4.73 -1.02 -8.29
N HIS A 156 4.31 0.23 -8.50
CA HIS A 156 3.15 0.59 -9.33
C HIS A 156 3.18 0.05 -10.76
N LYS A 157 4.35 -0.15 -11.38
CA LYS A 157 4.45 -0.67 -12.76
C LYS A 157 4.21 -2.18 -12.88
N LYS A 158 4.47 -2.94 -11.83
CA LYS A 158 4.40 -4.41 -11.81
C LYS A 158 3.34 -4.95 -10.84
N ALA A 159 2.53 -4.07 -10.27
CA ALA A 159 1.49 -4.41 -9.31
C ALA A 159 0.09 -4.11 -9.85
N PRO A 160 -0.96 -4.79 -9.34
CA PRO A 160 -2.33 -4.51 -9.73
C PRO A 160 -2.73 -3.04 -9.48
N LEU A 161 -3.62 -2.52 -10.33
CA LEU A 161 -4.25 -1.22 -10.11
C LEU A 161 -5.26 -1.28 -8.96
N ASN A 162 -5.95 -2.42 -8.80
CA ASN A 162 -6.85 -2.64 -7.69
C ASN A 162 -6.04 -2.67 -6.37
N PRO A 163 -6.32 -1.77 -5.41
CA PRO A 163 -5.55 -1.67 -4.18
C PRO A 163 -5.68 -2.89 -3.28
N LEU A 164 -6.83 -3.59 -3.28
CA LEU A 164 -7.04 -4.80 -2.47
C LEU A 164 -6.19 -5.96 -3.01
N GLU A 165 -6.23 -6.20 -4.32
CA GLU A 165 -5.39 -7.21 -4.98
C GLU A 165 -3.90 -6.91 -4.79
N ARG A 166 -3.53 -5.63 -4.89
CA ARG A 166 -2.16 -5.18 -4.68
C ARG A 166 -1.70 -5.38 -3.25
N ALA A 167 -2.52 -5.05 -2.25
CA ALA A 167 -2.22 -5.33 -0.85
C ALA A 167 -2.06 -6.83 -0.64
N GLN A 168 -3.01 -7.64 -1.10
CA GLN A 168 -2.96 -9.11 -0.95
C GLN A 168 -1.69 -9.72 -1.56
N MET A 169 -1.32 -9.30 -2.77
CA MET A 169 -0.09 -9.74 -3.43
C MET A 169 1.15 -9.46 -2.58
N ARG A 170 1.28 -8.24 -2.06
CA ARG A 170 2.45 -7.81 -1.27
C ARG A 170 2.52 -8.53 0.08
N TYR A 171 1.37 -8.72 0.75
CA TYR A 171 1.29 -9.46 2.00
C TYR A 171 1.71 -10.92 1.80
N LYS A 172 1.24 -11.56 0.72
CA LYS A 172 1.63 -12.94 0.36
C LYS A 172 3.13 -13.08 0.14
N ILE A 173 3.77 -12.14 -0.56
CA ILE A 173 5.22 -12.14 -0.78
C ILE A 173 5.97 -12.02 0.56
N LEU A 174 5.58 -11.06 1.40
CA LEU A 174 6.23 -10.86 2.70
C LEU A 174 6.03 -12.05 3.63
N GLU A 175 4.84 -12.63 3.66
CA GLU A 175 4.56 -13.82 4.46
C GLU A 175 5.36 -15.03 3.98
N SER A 176 5.42 -15.27 2.67
CA SER A 176 6.19 -16.39 2.13
C SER A 176 7.68 -16.24 2.36
N GLU A 177 8.23 -15.03 2.30
CA GLU A 177 9.68 -14.82 2.37
C GLU A 177 10.21 -14.58 3.78
N LEU A 178 9.41 -13.98 4.67
CA LEU A 178 9.82 -13.62 6.03
C LEU A 178 9.38 -14.64 7.09
N CYS A 179 8.24 -15.31 6.91
CA CYS A 179 7.69 -16.22 7.93
C CYS A 179 8.07 -17.68 7.75
N THR A 180 8.66 -18.07 6.61
CA THR A 180 8.93 -19.49 6.29
C THR A 180 10.40 -19.91 6.42
N LYS A 181 11.30 -18.98 6.72
CA LYS A 181 12.74 -19.26 6.80
C LYS A 181 13.14 -19.48 8.27
N PRO A 182 13.60 -20.69 8.64
CA PRO A 182 13.94 -21.06 10.01
C PRO A 182 15.18 -20.34 10.54
#